data_AF-A0A2Z4UW92-F1
#
_entry.id   AF-A0A2Z4UW92-F1
#
_cell.length_a   1.000
_cell.length_b   1.000
_cell.length_c   1.000
_cell.angle_alpha   90.00
_cell.angle_beta   90.00
_cell.angle_gamma   90.00
#
_symmetry.space_group_name_H-M   'P 1'
#
loop_
_entity.id
_entity.type
_entity.pdbx_description
1 polymer ?
#
loop_
_entity_poly.entity_id
_entity_poly.type
_entity_poly.pdbx_seq_one_letter_code
_entity_poly.pdbx_strand_id
1 'polypeptide(L)'
;MSHVLPLANGLRTDHPVPGLPFIDDSHIPLDDGPEAIEAVGRNKGEGMWGRFDKNRSDGGWRAFTTDPLDHTLGWAVRYHPEHGRTVLLLHDGDTSGLHTQWDGEPLLFRAGGYWWNGTTWYRPGQVWDPVAQDYEQRKARMAVTVTATDMLDGRANPTRAYVGKVATFEPDATRPDNWLDHLALWAARRQEQGGALPLDQCVVDISSPELTGAQLIGAPEMAELGGITASTLRAYISRGNSEVPRPQAIVGGRDQWARAVADDWVESRQRSYEGVGAAMSAGDRDALSPGAAEVRDRFTADFQHALFDRPDMRKRWVLRHRNKESVAQIASELAWSVGAGLDQIVPTEHLGRTVRAAVLHDFAETVEMFADTEGDKDSEAPPEWWHLNLTPSVAKMLDWYIRCFPGEAYSTIGEIQRQAHTTWNMPAADTLHGLRSALSLDGELTEQQRTTYFALLEPHGDVD
;
A
#
# COMPACT_ATOMS: atom_id res chain seq x y z
N MET A 1 8.36 -5.69 -1.27
CA MET A 1 8.35 -7.05 -1.84
C MET A 1 8.42 -6.97 -3.35
N SER A 2 9.30 -7.73 -4.01
CA SER A 2 9.35 -7.78 -5.47
C SER A 2 8.01 -8.25 -6.06
N HIS A 3 7.72 -7.77 -7.27
CA HIS A 3 6.50 -8.07 -7.99
C HIS A 3 6.50 -9.52 -8.51
N VAL A 4 5.81 -10.43 -7.82
CA VAL A 4 5.61 -11.84 -8.23
C VAL A 4 4.83 -11.97 -9.55
N LEU A 5 5.46 -12.48 -10.61
CA LEU A 5 4.86 -12.67 -11.93
C LEU A 5 4.68 -14.16 -12.25
N PRO A 6 3.45 -14.62 -12.57
CA PRO A 6 3.27 -15.98 -13.05
C PRO A 6 3.89 -16.18 -14.44
N LEU A 7 4.49 -17.36 -14.63
CA LEU A 7 5.17 -17.78 -15.85
C LEU A 7 4.24 -18.58 -16.78
N ALA A 8 3.38 -19.41 -16.20
CA ALA A 8 2.42 -20.21 -16.95
C ALA A 8 1.15 -20.52 -16.15
N ASN A 9 0.09 -20.87 -16.88
CA ASN A 9 -1.12 -21.48 -16.33
C ASN A 9 -0.90 -22.99 -16.15
N GLY A 10 -1.30 -23.54 -15.01
CA GLY A 10 -1.51 -24.98 -14.89
C GLY A 10 -2.71 -25.41 -15.74
N LEU A 11 -2.62 -26.58 -16.37
CA LEU A 11 -3.71 -27.09 -17.21
C LEU A 11 -5.03 -27.27 -16.44
N ARG A 12 -4.98 -27.55 -15.14
CA ARG A 12 -6.15 -27.75 -14.27
C ARG A 12 -6.60 -26.48 -13.54
N THR A 13 -6.12 -25.30 -13.94
CA THR A 13 -6.66 -24.02 -13.46
C THR A 13 -8.09 -23.82 -13.95
N ASP A 14 -8.95 -23.25 -13.11
CA ASP A 14 -10.29 -22.73 -13.44
C ASP A 14 -10.23 -21.30 -13.98
N HIS A 15 -9.16 -20.57 -13.68
CA HIS A 15 -9.07 -19.14 -13.96
C HIS A 15 -7.78 -18.81 -14.73
N PRO A 16 -7.73 -19.05 -16.04
CA PRO A 16 -6.55 -18.77 -16.85
C PRO A 16 -6.13 -17.31 -16.80
N VAL A 17 -4.83 -17.07 -16.68
CA VAL A 17 -4.20 -15.76 -16.82
C VAL A 17 -3.93 -15.49 -18.31
N PRO A 18 -4.39 -14.35 -18.85
CA PRO A 18 -4.20 -13.97 -20.25
C PRO A 18 -2.72 -13.90 -20.66
N GLY A 19 -2.44 -14.34 -21.88
CA GLY A 19 -1.11 -14.29 -22.49
C GLY A 19 -0.10 -15.30 -21.96
N LEU A 20 -0.42 -16.08 -20.92
CA LEU A 20 0.46 -17.13 -20.41
C LEU A 20 0.20 -18.48 -21.08
N PRO A 21 1.24 -19.28 -21.37
CA PRO A 21 1.08 -20.63 -21.89
C PRO A 21 0.42 -21.57 -20.86
N PHE A 22 -0.05 -22.72 -21.31
CA PHE A 22 -0.56 -23.79 -20.43
C PHE A 22 0.46 -24.92 -20.32
N ILE A 23 0.78 -25.30 -19.08
CA ILE A 23 1.72 -26.35 -18.74
C ILE A 23 0.97 -27.50 -18.05
N ASP A 24 1.34 -28.72 -18.42
CA ASP A 24 0.85 -29.93 -17.78
C ASP A 24 1.26 -29.94 -16.30
N ASP A 25 0.27 -29.97 -15.43
CA ASP A 25 0.41 -29.97 -13.98
C ASP A 25 0.07 -31.34 -13.36
N SER A 26 -0.11 -32.38 -14.18
CA SER A 26 -0.65 -33.69 -13.76
C SER A 26 0.17 -34.42 -12.68
N HIS A 27 1.46 -34.11 -12.54
CA HIS A 27 2.33 -34.68 -11.50
C HIS A 27 2.16 -34.03 -10.12
N ILE A 28 1.39 -32.94 -10.02
CA ILE A 28 1.02 -32.31 -8.75
C ILE A 28 -0.32 -32.88 -8.26
N PRO A 29 -0.45 -33.31 -7.00
CA PRO A 29 -1.66 -33.96 -6.49
C PRO A 29 -2.76 -32.94 -6.14
N LEU A 30 -3.27 -32.22 -7.14
CA LEU A 30 -4.23 -31.11 -6.94
C LEU A 30 -5.59 -31.54 -6.36
N ASP A 31 -5.95 -32.82 -6.49
CA ASP A 31 -7.24 -33.37 -6.05
C ASP A 31 -7.17 -34.07 -4.68
N ASP A 32 -5.96 -34.27 -4.14
CA ASP A 32 -5.73 -34.94 -2.85
C ASP A 32 -5.70 -33.94 -1.66
N GLY A 33 -5.85 -32.65 -1.95
CA GLY A 33 -5.89 -31.56 -0.96
C GLY A 33 -4.56 -30.81 -0.77
N PRO A 34 -4.58 -29.72 0.00
CA PRO A 34 -3.43 -28.83 0.18
C PRO A 34 -2.22 -29.51 0.85
N GLU A 35 -2.47 -30.44 1.78
CA GLU A 35 -1.44 -31.22 2.46
C GLU A 35 -0.61 -32.06 1.48
N ALA A 36 -1.26 -32.62 0.45
CA ALA A 36 -0.60 -33.43 -0.58
C ALA A 36 0.30 -32.56 -1.48
N ILE A 37 -0.14 -31.34 -1.81
CA ILE A 37 0.65 -30.38 -2.59
C ILE A 37 1.90 -29.96 -1.80
N GLU A 38 1.75 -29.58 -0.53
CA GLU A 38 2.89 -29.26 0.34
C GLU A 38 3.89 -30.42 0.41
N ALA A 39 3.39 -31.65 0.52
CA ALA A 39 4.21 -32.85 0.65
C ALA A 39 5.08 -33.16 -0.58
N VAL A 40 4.82 -32.55 -1.74
CA VAL A 40 5.68 -32.69 -2.95
C VAL A 40 7.04 -32.04 -2.73
N GLY A 41 7.07 -30.82 -2.18
CA GLY A 41 8.29 -30.03 -2.02
C GLY A 41 8.85 -30.05 -0.61
N ARG A 42 7.99 -30.03 0.42
CA ARG A 42 8.44 -29.84 1.80
C ARG A 42 9.31 -30.98 2.31
N ASN A 43 10.57 -30.67 2.62
CA ASN A 43 11.56 -31.60 3.16
C ASN A 43 11.80 -32.85 2.29
N LYS A 44 11.59 -32.75 0.97
CA LYS A 44 11.81 -33.88 0.04
C LYS A 44 13.18 -33.88 -0.63
N GLY A 45 13.88 -32.75 -0.62
CA GLY A 45 15.21 -32.61 -1.19
C GLY A 45 15.85 -31.27 -0.82
N GLU A 46 17.13 -31.11 -1.15
CA GLU A 46 17.83 -29.84 -1.00
C GLU A 46 17.20 -28.78 -1.93
N GLY A 47 16.91 -27.60 -1.38
CA GLY A 47 16.27 -26.51 -2.12
C GLY A 47 14.78 -26.72 -2.39
N MET A 48 14.15 -27.79 -1.89
CA MET A 48 12.72 -28.00 -2.06
C MET A 48 11.95 -27.56 -0.80
N TRP A 49 10.88 -26.82 -1.01
CA TRP A 49 9.99 -26.41 0.06
C TRP A 49 8.53 -26.51 -0.39
N GLY A 50 7.63 -26.53 0.59
CA GLY A 50 6.20 -26.43 0.37
C GLY A 50 5.52 -25.87 1.61
N ARG A 51 4.36 -25.25 1.42
CA ARG A 51 3.49 -24.79 2.49
C ARG A 51 2.06 -24.81 2.01
N PHE A 52 1.14 -25.05 2.93
CA PHE A 52 -0.25 -24.67 2.74
C PHE A 52 -0.77 -23.92 3.96
N ASP A 53 -1.77 -23.08 3.72
CA ASP A 53 -2.58 -22.45 4.75
C ASP A 53 -4.07 -22.63 4.40
N LYS A 54 -4.89 -22.99 5.39
CA LYS A 54 -6.36 -23.02 5.25
C LYS A 54 -6.92 -21.62 5.46
N ASN A 55 -7.83 -21.20 4.60
CA ASN A 55 -8.61 -20.01 4.85
C ASN A 55 -9.83 -20.38 5.71
N ARG A 56 -9.88 -19.82 6.92
CA ARG A 56 -10.88 -20.22 7.93
C ARG A 56 -12.25 -19.59 7.69
N SER A 57 -12.32 -18.49 6.95
CA SER A 57 -13.58 -17.74 6.73
C SER A 57 -14.43 -18.37 5.63
N ASP A 58 -13.82 -18.83 4.54
CA ASP A 58 -14.51 -19.29 3.33
C ASP A 58 -14.40 -20.82 3.11
N GLY A 59 -13.62 -21.54 3.94
CA GLY A 59 -13.37 -22.97 3.77
C GLY A 59 -12.43 -23.31 2.61
N GLY A 60 -11.86 -22.30 1.96
CA GLY A 60 -10.83 -22.43 0.93
C GLY A 60 -9.44 -22.68 1.52
N TRP A 61 -8.45 -22.74 0.64
CA TRP A 61 -7.04 -22.88 1.03
C TRP A 61 -6.11 -22.37 -0.06
N ARG A 62 -4.86 -22.16 0.31
CA ARG A 62 -3.76 -21.87 -0.62
C ARG A 62 -2.58 -22.76 -0.29
N ALA A 63 -1.84 -23.16 -1.31
CA ALA A 63 -0.66 -24.00 -1.18
C ALA A 63 0.38 -23.61 -2.23
N PHE A 64 1.64 -23.88 -1.94
CA PHE A 64 2.68 -23.90 -2.95
C PHE A 64 3.68 -25.03 -2.69
N THR A 65 4.40 -25.40 -3.74
CA THR A 65 5.38 -26.48 -3.71
C THR A 65 6.42 -26.27 -4.80
N THR A 66 7.69 -26.55 -4.49
CA THR A 66 8.76 -26.62 -5.50
C THR A 66 8.43 -27.75 -6.49
N ASP A 67 8.64 -27.50 -7.79
CA ASP A 67 8.39 -28.52 -8.80
C ASP A 67 9.42 -29.67 -8.68
N PRO A 68 9.00 -30.95 -8.71
CA PRO A 68 9.89 -32.08 -8.52
C PRO A 68 10.75 -32.44 -9.74
N LEU A 69 10.46 -31.86 -10.91
CA LEU A 69 11.20 -32.09 -12.15
C LEU A 69 12.17 -30.95 -12.45
N ASP A 70 11.84 -29.72 -12.04
CA ASP A 70 12.70 -28.54 -12.13
C ASP A 70 12.60 -27.69 -10.85
N HIS A 71 13.60 -27.80 -9.98
CA HIS A 71 13.61 -27.11 -8.68
C HIS A 71 13.79 -25.58 -8.79
N THR A 72 14.03 -25.04 -9.99
CA THR A 72 14.04 -23.57 -10.19
C THR A 72 12.63 -23.00 -10.33
N LEU A 73 11.63 -23.88 -10.46
CA LEU A 73 10.23 -23.56 -10.63
C LEU A 73 9.42 -24.07 -9.44
N GLY A 74 8.26 -23.47 -9.25
CA GLY A 74 7.30 -23.91 -8.25
C GLY A 74 5.86 -23.64 -8.66
N TRP A 75 4.96 -24.44 -8.10
CA TRP A 75 3.53 -24.36 -8.33
C TRP A 75 2.86 -23.65 -7.15
N ALA A 76 2.00 -22.69 -7.47
CA ALA A 76 1.14 -22.02 -6.51
C ALA A 76 -0.33 -22.31 -6.84
N VAL A 77 -1.09 -22.67 -5.81
CA VAL A 77 -2.49 -23.10 -5.93
C VAL A 77 -3.35 -22.34 -4.92
N ARG A 78 -4.41 -21.69 -5.40
CA ARG A 78 -5.48 -21.10 -4.57
C ARG A 78 -6.77 -21.82 -4.89
N TYR A 79 -7.44 -22.36 -3.89
CA TYR A 79 -8.74 -23.04 -4.04
C TYR A 79 -9.81 -22.34 -3.21
N HIS A 80 -10.98 -22.11 -3.80
CA HIS A 80 -12.19 -21.64 -3.17
C HIS A 80 -13.34 -22.63 -3.45
N PRO A 81 -14.18 -22.98 -2.47
CA PRO A 81 -15.22 -24.00 -2.69
C PRO A 81 -16.25 -23.62 -3.76
N GLU A 82 -16.59 -22.34 -3.89
CA GLU A 82 -17.59 -21.87 -4.86
C GLU A 82 -16.98 -21.40 -6.18
N HIS A 83 -15.70 -21.00 -6.17
CA HIS A 83 -15.06 -20.35 -7.32
C HIS A 83 -13.96 -21.22 -7.94
N GLY A 84 -13.72 -22.43 -7.43
CA GLY A 84 -12.76 -23.36 -8.01
C GLY A 84 -11.32 -22.99 -7.66
N ARG A 85 -10.38 -23.39 -8.52
CA ARG A 85 -8.94 -23.31 -8.26
C ARG A 85 -8.18 -22.48 -9.28
N THR A 86 -7.24 -21.67 -8.81
CA THR A 86 -6.20 -21.05 -9.63
C THR A 86 -4.90 -21.84 -9.47
N VAL A 87 -4.30 -22.27 -10.58
CA VAL A 87 -3.03 -23.02 -10.60
C VAL A 87 -2.03 -22.28 -11.48
N LEU A 88 -0.92 -21.84 -10.89
CA LEU A 88 0.08 -21.03 -11.57
C LEU A 88 1.48 -21.61 -11.36
N LEU A 89 2.29 -21.56 -12.41
CA LEU A 89 3.72 -21.86 -12.39
C LEU A 89 4.51 -20.56 -12.21
N LEU A 90 5.47 -20.55 -11.31
CA LEU A 90 6.33 -19.40 -11.00
C LEU A 90 7.79 -19.84 -10.87
N HIS A 91 8.70 -18.87 -10.78
CA HIS A 91 10.01 -19.15 -10.19
C HIS A 91 9.82 -19.60 -8.73
N ASP A 92 10.59 -20.60 -8.30
CA ASP A 92 10.45 -21.17 -6.95
C ASP A 92 10.56 -20.08 -5.86
N GLY A 93 11.52 -19.16 -6.02
CA GLY A 93 11.72 -18.03 -5.10
C GLY A 93 10.56 -17.03 -4.98
N ASP A 94 9.62 -17.02 -5.94
CA ASP A 94 8.46 -16.13 -5.93
C ASP A 94 7.19 -16.80 -5.35
N THR A 95 7.18 -18.13 -5.21
CA THR A 95 6.00 -18.89 -4.77
C THR A 95 5.50 -18.46 -3.39
N SER A 96 6.42 -18.21 -2.44
CA SER A 96 6.07 -17.71 -1.11
C SER A 96 5.47 -16.30 -1.16
N GLY A 97 5.94 -15.46 -2.10
CA GLY A 97 5.41 -14.11 -2.29
C GLY A 97 3.96 -14.12 -2.77
N LEU A 98 3.64 -14.93 -3.77
CA LEU A 98 2.25 -15.08 -4.24
C LEU A 98 1.36 -15.70 -3.16
N HIS A 99 1.88 -16.68 -2.42
CA HIS A 99 1.15 -17.28 -1.31
C HIS A 99 0.82 -16.26 -0.21
N THR A 100 1.68 -15.28 0.05
CA THR A 100 1.35 -14.15 0.94
C THR A 100 0.33 -13.19 0.31
N GLN A 101 0.39 -12.93 -1.00
CA GLN A 101 -0.58 -12.07 -1.69
C GLN A 101 -2.00 -12.67 -1.71
N TRP A 102 -2.13 -14.00 -1.70
CA TRP A 102 -3.41 -14.70 -1.54
C TRP A 102 -3.86 -14.82 -0.07
N ASP A 103 -3.23 -14.12 0.86
CA ASP A 103 -3.76 -14.02 2.21
C ASP A 103 -4.99 -13.12 2.27
N GLY A 104 -5.99 -13.54 3.04
CA GLY A 104 -7.28 -12.86 3.13
C GLY A 104 -8.24 -13.17 1.97
N GLU A 105 -8.88 -12.12 1.46
CA GLU A 105 -9.96 -12.18 0.46
C GLU A 105 -9.56 -12.43 -1.00
N PRO A 106 -8.37 -12.03 -1.49
CA PRO A 106 -8.03 -12.18 -2.90
C PRO A 106 -8.10 -13.65 -3.38
N LEU A 107 -8.89 -13.88 -4.44
CA LEU A 107 -8.94 -15.18 -5.12
C LEU A 107 -8.00 -15.23 -6.32
N LEU A 108 -7.88 -14.12 -7.04
CA LEU A 108 -7.04 -13.99 -8.24
C LEU A 108 -6.69 -12.53 -8.52
N PHE A 109 -5.65 -12.34 -9.35
CA PHE A 109 -5.15 -11.04 -9.78
C PHE A 109 -5.14 -10.93 -11.32
N ARG A 110 -5.48 -9.75 -11.88
CA ARG A 110 -5.46 -9.40 -13.30
C ARG A 110 -4.93 -7.98 -13.51
N ALA A 111 -4.68 -7.61 -14.77
CA ALA A 111 -4.34 -6.24 -15.19
C ALA A 111 -3.34 -5.50 -14.27
N GLY A 112 -2.18 -6.09 -13.97
CA GLY A 112 -1.17 -5.41 -13.13
C GLY A 112 -1.53 -5.28 -11.64
N GLY A 113 -2.37 -6.17 -11.11
CA GLY A 113 -2.63 -6.30 -9.66
C GLY A 113 -4.05 -5.95 -9.21
N TYR A 114 -4.96 -5.67 -10.15
CA TYR A 114 -6.39 -5.67 -9.85
C TYR A 114 -6.76 -7.06 -9.33
N TRP A 115 -7.59 -7.13 -8.30
CA TRP A 115 -7.90 -8.41 -7.66
C TRP A 115 -9.40 -8.58 -7.44
N TRP A 116 -9.82 -9.84 -7.39
CA TRP A 116 -11.21 -10.23 -7.28
C TRP A 116 -11.41 -11.12 -6.05
N ASN A 117 -12.44 -10.84 -5.26
CA ASN A 117 -12.77 -11.61 -4.05
C ASN A 117 -13.89 -12.64 -4.26
N GLY A 118 -14.35 -12.86 -5.50
CA GLY A 118 -15.50 -13.71 -5.81
C GLY A 118 -16.77 -12.93 -6.16
N THR A 119 -16.82 -11.63 -5.80
CA THR A 119 -17.96 -10.76 -6.11
C THR A 119 -17.54 -9.44 -6.73
N THR A 120 -16.51 -8.80 -6.18
CA THR A 120 -16.12 -7.43 -6.48
C THR A 120 -14.68 -7.37 -6.94
N TRP A 121 -14.40 -6.50 -7.90
CA TRP A 121 -13.04 -6.17 -8.33
C TRP A 121 -12.53 -4.94 -7.59
N TYR A 122 -11.27 -5.01 -7.19
CA TYR A 122 -10.56 -3.97 -6.47
C TYR A 122 -9.29 -3.61 -7.24
N ARG A 123 -8.87 -2.36 -7.07
CA ARG A 123 -7.58 -1.87 -7.57
C ARG A 123 -6.42 -2.52 -6.80
N PRO A 124 -5.19 -2.50 -7.35
CA PRO A 124 -4.00 -2.85 -6.58
C PRO A 124 -3.91 -1.98 -5.31
N GLY A 125 -3.66 -2.60 -4.15
CA GLY A 125 -3.47 -1.85 -2.90
C GLY A 125 -2.27 -0.91 -2.98
N GLN A 126 -2.49 0.38 -2.71
CA GLN A 126 -1.45 1.43 -2.75
C GLN A 126 -1.51 2.33 -1.51
N VAL A 127 -2.71 2.74 -1.09
CA VAL A 127 -2.94 3.63 0.04
C VAL A 127 -3.07 2.80 1.31
N TRP A 128 -2.22 3.04 2.31
CA TRP A 128 -2.22 2.31 3.57
C TRP A 128 -3.26 2.87 4.54
N ASP A 129 -4.11 2.00 5.10
CA ASP A 129 -5.01 2.31 6.20
C ASP A 129 -4.38 1.89 7.54
N PRO A 130 -4.02 2.86 8.41
CA PRO A 130 -3.42 2.56 9.70
C PRO A 130 -4.37 1.85 10.69
N VAL A 131 -5.69 1.96 10.50
CA VAL A 131 -6.69 1.33 11.35
C VAL A 131 -6.84 -0.15 11.00
N ALA A 132 -7.08 -0.46 9.72
CA ALA A 132 -7.14 -1.84 9.24
C ALA A 132 -5.78 -2.56 9.29
N GLN A 133 -4.67 -1.80 9.34
CA GLN A 133 -3.31 -2.31 9.13
C GLN A 133 -3.17 -3.07 7.82
N ASP A 134 -3.83 -2.55 6.78
CA ASP A 134 -3.79 -3.08 5.42
C ASP A 134 -3.96 -1.93 4.42
N TYR A 135 -3.83 -2.22 3.14
CA TYR A 135 -4.14 -1.24 2.11
C TYR A 135 -5.66 -1.04 1.99
N GLU A 136 -6.08 0.21 1.76
CA GLU A 136 -7.46 0.55 1.45
C GLU A 136 -7.96 -0.28 0.26
N GLN A 137 -9.08 -0.99 0.44
CA GLN A 137 -9.68 -1.83 -0.59
C GLN A 137 -10.56 -1.00 -1.53
N ARG A 138 -9.92 -0.25 -2.43
CA ARG A 138 -10.62 0.62 -3.39
C ARG A 138 -11.22 -0.17 -4.54
N LYS A 139 -12.52 -0.04 -4.76
CA LYS A 139 -13.22 -0.76 -5.84
C LYS A 139 -12.77 -0.27 -7.22
N ALA A 140 -12.65 -1.20 -8.16
CA ALA A 140 -12.45 -0.87 -9.56
C ALA A 140 -13.76 -0.37 -10.16
N ARG A 141 -13.77 0.84 -10.72
CA ARG A 141 -14.99 1.48 -11.21
C ARG A 141 -15.62 0.69 -12.34
N MET A 142 -16.93 0.42 -12.23
CA MET A 142 -17.74 -0.26 -13.24
C MET A 142 -17.07 -1.51 -13.83
N ALA A 143 -16.36 -2.26 -12.98
CA ALA A 143 -15.63 -3.43 -13.40
C ALA A 143 -16.59 -4.56 -13.81
N VAL A 144 -16.29 -5.20 -14.92
CA VAL A 144 -16.97 -6.38 -15.44
C VAL A 144 -15.96 -7.51 -15.54
N THR A 145 -16.29 -8.66 -14.96
CA THR A 145 -15.51 -9.89 -15.10
C THR A 145 -15.63 -10.40 -16.53
N VAL A 146 -14.48 -10.60 -17.19
CA VAL A 146 -14.39 -11.26 -18.49
C VAL A 146 -14.12 -12.74 -18.27
N THR A 147 -15.00 -13.59 -18.78
CA THR A 147 -14.95 -15.04 -18.59
C THR A 147 -14.33 -15.75 -19.80
N ALA A 148 -14.05 -17.04 -19.68
CA ALA A 148 -13.58 -17.84 -20.80
C ALA A 148 -14.60 -17.90 -21.95
N THR A 149 -15.90 -17.91 -21.63
CA THR A 149 -16.98 -17.85 -22.64
C THR A 149 -16.93 -16.54 -23.43
N ASP A 150 -16.71 -15.39 -22.76
CA ASP A 150 -16.65 -14.09 -23.43
C ASP A 150 -15.48 -13.98 -24.43
N MET A 151 -14.37 -14.67 -24.13
CA MET A 151 -13.16 -14.66 -24.95
C MET A 151 -13.22 -15.65 -26.13
N LEU A 152 -13.99 -16.74 -26.01
CA LEU A 152 -14.08 -17.81 -27.00
C LEU A 152 -15.25 -17.57 -27.96
N ASP A 153 -15.03 -16.69 -28.94
CA ASP A 153 -16.05 -16.31 -29.95
C ASP A 153 -16.18 -17.26 -31.15
N GLY A 154 -15.59 -18.46 -31.05
CA GLY A 154 -15.61 -19.49 -32.11
C GLY A 154 -14.55 -19.32 -33.22
N ARG A 155 -13.74 -18.25 -33.21
CA ARG A 155 -12.62 -18.09 -34.17
C ARG A 155 -11.34 -18.80 -33.74
N ALA A 156 -11.22 -19.12 -32.45
CA ALA A 156 -10.08 -19.84 -31.89
C ALA A 156 -10.05 -21.30 -32.37
N ASN A 157 -8.86 -21.82 -32.70
CA ASN A 157 -8.67 -23.19 -33.16
C ASN A 157 -7.74 -23.97 -32.22
N PRO A 158 -8.26 -24.91 -31.41
CA PRO A 158 -7.46 -25.66 -30.43
C PRO A 158 -6.34 -26.50 -31.06
N THR A 159 -6.45 -26.88 -32.35
CA THR A 159 -5.43 -27.69 -33.04
C THR A 159 -4.15 -26.92 -33.36
N ARG A 160 -4.17 -25.58 -33.27
CA ARG A 160 -3.02 -24.71 -33.47
C ARG A 160 -2.25 -24.41 -32.18
N ALA A 161 -2.75 -24.92 -31.04
CA ALA A 161 -2.14 -24.76 -29.74
C ALA A 161 -1.51 -26.05 -29.24
N TYR A 162 -0.74 -25.93 -28.16
CA TYR A 162 -0.14 -27.07 -27.46
C TYR A 162 -0.18 -26.85 -25.95
N VAL A 163 -0.02 -27.94 -25.21
CA VAL A 163 0.24 -27.93 -23.76
C VAL A 163 1.71 -28.27 -23.55
N GLY A 164 2.44 -27.40 -22.88
CA GLY A 164 3.86 -27.60 -22.59
C GLY A 164 4.08 -28.54 -21.41
N LYS A 165 5.34 -28.93 -21.21
CA LYS A 165 5.79 -29.74 -20.06
C LYS A 165 6.76 -28.93 -19.24
N VAL A 166 6.71 -29.07 -17.91
CA VAL A 166 7.63 -28.35 -17.00
C VAL A 166 9.09 -28.63 -17.33
N ALA A 167 9.44 -29.90 -17.57
CA ALA A 167 10.82 -30.31 -17.84
C ALA A 167 11.48 -29.69 -19.08
N THR A 168 10.69 -29.09 -19.98
CA THR A 168 11.17 -28.41 -21.19
C THR A 168 10.67 -26.96 -21.26
N PHE A 169 10.18 -26.42 -20.15
CA PHE A 169 9.66 -25.07 -20.10
C PHE A 169 10.81 -24.08 -19.95
N GLU A 170 10.85 -23.08 -20.81
CA GLU A 170 11.82 -21.99 -20.76
C GLU A 170 11.10 -20.71 -20.28
N PRO A 171 11.33 -20.24 -19.04
CA PRO A 171 10.65 -19.08 -18.47
C PRO A 171 10.78 -17.79 -19.29
N ASP A 172 11.93 -17.61 -19.95
CA ASP A 172 12.26 -16.42 -20.74
C ASP A 172 11.78 -16.51 -22.20
N ALA A 173 11.14 -17.62 -22.60
CA ALA A 173 10.63 -17.77 -23.95
C ALA A 173 9.52 -16.75 -24.26
N THR A 174 9.40 -16.38 -25.54
CA THR A 174 8.33 -15.48 -25.98
C THR A 174 6.97 -16.10 -25.74
N ARG A 175 6.06 -15.31 -25.16
CA ARG A 175 4.67 -15.70 -24.91
C ARG A 175 3.95 -16.04 -26.22
N PRO A 176 2.94 -16.94 -26.20
CA PRO A 176 2.24 -17.35 -27.41
C PRO A 176 1.43 -16.21 -28.03
N ASP A 177 1.72 -15.90 -29.30
CA ASP A 177 0.96 -14.91 -30.09
C ASP A 177 -0.49 -15.36 -30.35
N ASN A 178 -0.72 -16.67 -30.39
CA ASN A 178 -2.03 -17.28 -30.62
C ASN A 178 -2.71 -17.75 -29.32
N TRP A 179 -2.64 -16.94 -28.26
CA TRP A 179 -3.14 -17.30 -26.94
C TRP A 179 -4.61 -17.76 -26.92
N LEU A 180 -5.48 -17.21 -27.79
CA LEU A 180 -6.87 -17.66 -27.90
C LEU A 180 -6.99 -19.12 -28.37
N ASP A 181 -6.11 -19.60 -29.25
CA ASP A 181 -6.06 -21.03 -29.64
C ASP A 181 -5.69 -21.91 -28.43
N HIS A 182 -4.78 -21.42 -27.57
CA HIS A 182 -4.38 -22.10 -26.34
C HIS A 182 -5.51 -22.13 -25.31
N LEU A 183 -6.24 -21.02 -25.15
CA LEU A 183 -7.44 -20.97 -24.31
C LEU A 183 -8.51 -21.95 -24.81
N ALA A 184 -8.72 -22.05 -26.13
CA ALA A 184 -9.65 -23.01 -26.71
C ALA A 184 -9.25 -24.47 -26.45
N LEU A 185 -7.95 -24.78 -26.53
CA LEU A 185 -7.42 -26.11 -26.20
C LEU A 185 -7.61 -26.45 -24.71
N TRP A 186 -7.34 -25.48 -23.83
CA TRP A 186 -7.62 -25.63 -22.39
C TRP A 186 -9.12 -25.86 -22.15
N ALA A 187 -9.99 -25.07 -22.76
CA ALA A 187 -11.44 -25.19 -22.59
C ALA A 187 -11.96 -26.57 -23.03
N ALA A 188 -11.49 -27.09 -24.17
CA ALA A 188 -11.83 -28.42 -24.63
C ALA A 188 -11.43 -29.52 -23.63
N ARG A 189 -10.20 -29.42 -23.08
CA ARG A 189 -9.72 -30.39 -22.06
C ARG A 189 -10.44 -30.26 -20.72
N ARG A 190 -10.82 -29.04 -20.31
CA ARG A 190 -11.58 -28.81 -19.08
C ARG A 190 -12.98 -29.42 -19.15
N GLN A 191 -13.65 -29.31 -20.30
CA GLN A 191 -14.98 -29.92 -20.49
C GLN A 191 -14.97 -31.45 -20.39
N GLU A 192 -13.83 -32.10 -20.64
CA GLU A 192 -13.66 -33.55 -20.47
C GLU A 192 -13.45 -33.95 -18.99
N GLN A 193 -13.14 -33.00 -18.10
CA GLN A 193 -12.87 -33.27 -16.68
C GLN A 193 -14.16 -33.22 -15.85
N GLY A 194 -14.43 -34.29 -15.09
CA GLY A 194 -15.56 -34.34 -14.17
C GLY A 194 -15.43 -33.30 -13.06
N GLY A 195 -16.47 -32.49 -12.85
CA GLY A 195 -16.50 -31.46 -11.80
C GLY A 195 -15.75 -30.17 -12.15
N ALA A 196 -15.35 -29.96 -13.41
CA ALA A 196 -14.81 -28.68 -13.87
C ALA A 196 -15.88 -27.57 -13.83
N LEU A 197 -15.46 -26.34 -13.52
CA LEU A 197 -16.37 -25.20 -13.57
C LEU A 197 -16.85 -24.92 -15.02
N PRO A 198 -18.10 -24.47 -15.17
CA PRO A 198 -18.59 -23.92 -16.43
C PRO A 198 -17.70 -22.77 -16.94
N LEU A 199 -17.56 -22.63 -18.26
CA LEU A 199 -16.67 -21.64 -18.87
C LEU A 199 -17.09 -20.18 -18.59
N ASP A 200 -18.38 -19.94 -18.35
CA ASP A 200 -18.95 -18.66 -17.92
C ASP A 200 -18.68 -18.34 -16.43
N GLN A 201 -18.10 -19.27 -15.68
CA GLN A 201 -17.61 -19.06 -14.31
C GLN A 201 -16.08 -19.01 -14.26
N CYS A 202 -15.41 -19.31 -15.37
CA CYS A 202 -13.96 -19.30 -15.48
C CYS A 202 -13.46 -17.87 -15.76
N VAL A 203 -12.99 -17.16 -14.72
CA VAL A 203 -12.50 -15.79 -14.83
C VAL A 203 -11.18 -15.71 -15.60
N VAL A 204 -11.18 -14.95 -16.69
CA VAL A 204 -10.01 -14.74 -17.56
C VAL A 204 -9.44 -13.34 -17.38
N ASP A 205 -10.26 -12.30 -17.38
CA ASP A 205 -9.76 -10.92 -17.28
C ASP A 205 -10.78 -9.98 -16.63
N ILE A 206 -10.45 -8.69 -16.57
CA ILE A 206 -11.31 -7.60 -16.13
C ILE A 206 -11.47 -6.57 -17.25
N SER A 207 -12.69 -6.07 -17.43
CA SER A 207 -12.97 -4.88 -18.23
C SER A 207 -13.46 -3.76 -17.33
N SER A 208 -12.83 -2.60 -17.38
CA SER A 208 -13.24 -1.40 -16.64
C SER A 208 -12.95 -0.14 -17.48
N PRO A 209 -13.75 0.94 -17.37
CA PRO A 209 -13.41 2.24 -17.95
C PRO A 209 -12.01 2.74 -17.59
N GLU A 210 -11.50 2.40 -16.40
CA GLU A 210 -10.14 2.76 -15.93
C GLU A 210 -9.02 2.08 -16.74
N LEU A 211 -9.32 0.93 -17.36
CA LEU A 211 -8.37 0.12 -18.14
C LEU A 211 -8.43 0.39 -19.64
N THR A 212 -9.25 1.36 -20.06
CA THR A 212 -9.35 1.75 -21.48
C THR A 212 -8.12 2.54 -21.91
N GLY A 213 -7.73 2.45 -23.19
CA GLY A 213 -6.56 3.16 -23.70
C GLY A 213 -6.58 4.69 -23.51
N ALA A 214 -7.75 5.30 -23.29
CA ALA A 214 -7.89 6.73 -22.99
C ALA A 214 -7.56 7.08 -21.52
N GLN A 215 -7.60 6.10 -20.62
CA GLN A 215 -7.25 6.24 -19.19
C GLN A 215 -5.89 5.64 -18.84
N LEU A 216 -5.23 5.02 -19.82
CA LEU A 216 -3.87 4.52 -19.67
C LEU A 216 -2.86 5.64 -19.91
N ILE A 217 -1.96 5.81 -18.94
CA ILE A 217 -0.90 6.82 -18.95
C ILE A 217 0.48 6.16 -18.99
N GLY A 218 1.42 6.80 -19.67
CA GLY A 218 2.79 6.32 -19.78
C GLY A 218 3.69 6.81 -18.65
N ALA A 219 4.92 6.28 -18.60
CA ALA A 219 5.91 6.65 -17.58
C ALA A 219 6.18 8.17 -17.44
N PRO A 220 6.21 9.01 -18.50
CA PRO A 220 6.41 10.44 -18.33
C PRO A 220 5.29 11.11 -17.52
N GLU A 221 4.04 10.76 -17.81
CA GLU A 221 2.87 11.34 -17.16
C GLU A 221 2.72 10.81 -15.73
N MET A 222 2.94 9.52 -15.50
CA MET A 222 2.98 8.95 -14.15
C MET A 222 4.04 9.64 -13.28
N ALA A 223 5.24 9.90 -13.83
CA ALA A 223 6.29 10.59 -13.10
C ALA A 223 5.92 12.03 -12.76
N GLU A 224 5.29 12.75 -13.69
CA GLU A 224 4.79 14.11 -13.49
C GLU A 224 3.75 14.16 -12.36
N LEU A 225 2.77 13.25 -12.36
CA LEU A 225 1.78 13.14 -11.29
C LEU A 225 2.43 12.86 -9.93
N GLY A 226 3.47 12.02 -9.90
CA GLY A 226 4.24 11.70 -8.69
C GLY A 226 5.21 12.78 -8.22
N GLY A 227 5.30 13.92 -8.93
CA GLY A 227 6.23 15.01 -8.60
C GLY A 227 7.71 14.62 -8.76
N ILE A 228 8.02 13.64 -9.60
CA ILE A 228 9.38 13.14 -9.84
C ILE A 228 9.76 13.18 -11.31
N THR A 229 11.04 13.01 -11.61
CA THR A 229 11.48 12.89 -13.00
C THR A 229 11.18 11.49 -13.55
N ALA A 230 10.93 11.37 -14.86
CA ALA A 230 10.79 10.06 -15.51
C ALA A 230 12.04 9.18 -15.34
N SER A 231 13.23 9.77 -15.16
CA SER A 231 14.45 9.02 -14.86
C SER A 231 14.44 8.41 -13.45
N THR A 232 13.89 9.13 -12.47
CA THR A 232 13.69 8.65 -11.10
C THR A 232 12.68 7.51 -11.08
N LEU A 233 11.56 7.64 -11.79
CA LEU A 233 10.55 6.57 -11.89
C LEU A 233 11.15 5.30 -12.48
N ARG A 234 11.91 5.40 -13.59
CA ARG A 234 12.60 4.23 -14.17
C ARG A 234 13.62 3.63 -13.22
N ALA A 235 14.33 4.45 -12.45
CA ALA A 235 15.25 3.95 -11.43
C ALA A 235 14.49 3.14 -10.36
N TYR A 236 13.34 3.61 -9.89
CA TYR A 236 12.49 2.87 -8.96
C TYR A 236 12.02 1.54 -9.54
N ILE A 237 11.52 1.53 -10.78
CA ILE A 237 11.10 0.32 -11.48
C ILE A 237 12.27 -0.67 -11.61
N SER A 238 13.43 -0.20 -12.08
CA SER A 238 14.61 -1.06 -12.29
C SER A 238 15.17 -1.68 -11.01
N ARG A 239 14.97 -1.02 -9.86
CA ARG A 239 15.37 -1.51 -8.54
C ARG A 239 14.33 -2.42 -7.90
N GLY A 240 13.21 -2.65 -8.57
CA GLY A 240 12.08 -3.41 -8.02
C GLY A 240 11.50 -2.73 -6.77
N ASN A 241 11.48 -1.39 -6.72
CA ASN A 241 10.84 -0.69 -5.62
C ASN A 241 9.36 -1.08 -5.60
N SER A 242 8.94 -1.73 -4.52
CA SER A 242 7.59 -2.27 -4.37
C SER A 242 6.51 -1.21 -4.20
N GLU A 243 6.90 0.03 -3.94
CA GLU A 243 5.99 1.17 -3.87
C GLU A 243 5.42 1.56 -5.23
N VAL A 244 6.11 1.25 -6.35
CA VAL A 244 5.58 1.58 -7.68
C VAL A 244 4.64 0.46 -8.13
N PRO A 245 3.37 0.76 -8.48
CA PRO A 245 2.42 -0.25 -8.94
C PRO A 245 2.87 -0.85 -10.27
N ARG A 246 2.42 -2.07 -10.55
CA ARG A 246 2.72 -2.69 -11.86
C ARG A 246 1.93 -2.01 -12.97
N PRO A 247 2.47 -2.00 -14.20
CA PRO A 247 1.71 -1.56 -15.36
C PRO A 247 0.50 -2.46 -15.60
N GLN A 248 -0.62 -1.84 -15.96
CA GLN A 248 -1.85 -2.52 -16.36
C GLN A 248 -1.75 -3.08 -17.78
N ALA A 249 -0.91 -2.46 -18.63
CA ALA A 249 -0.69 -2.88 -20.00
C ALA A 249 0.73 -2.55 -20.51
N ILE A 250 1.14 -3.26 -21.55
CA ILE A 250 2.35 -2.96 -22.31
C ILE A 250 1.94 -2.66 -23.75
N VAL A 251 2.04 -1.41 -24.18
CA VAL A 251 1.64 -0.96 -25.52
C VAL A 251 2.87 -0.54 -26.30
N GLY A 252 3.19 -1.25 -27.39
CA GLY A 252 4.39 -0.98 -28.19
C GLY A 252 5.69 -1.12 -27.39
N GLY A 253 5.74 -2.06 -26.43
CA GLY A 253 6.89 -2.27 -25.55
C GLY A 253 7.06 -1.22 -24.44
N ARG A 254 6.03 -0.41 -24.18
CA ARG A 254 6.05 0.62 -23.13
C ARG A 254 5.01 0.31 -22.07
N ASP A 255 5.45 0.39 -20.83
CA ASP A 255 4.61 0.27 -19.64
C ASP A 255 3.56 1.39 -19.62
N GLN A 256 2.32 1.01 -19.33
CA GLN A 256 1.16 1.88 -19.19
C GLN A 256 0.43 1.54 -17.90
N TRP A 257 0.05 2.58 -17.15
CA TRP A 257 -0.69 2.47 -15.90
C TRP A 257 -2.08 3.05 -16.07
N ALA A 258 -3.08 2.47 -15.41
CA ALA A 258 -4.38 3.13 -15.29
C ALA A 258 -4.20 4.42 -14.48
N ARG A 259 -4.77 5.54 -14.96
CA ARG A 259 -4.72 6.82 -14.24
C ARG A 259 -5.16 6.68 -12.79
N ALA A 260 -6.23 5.94 -12.55
CA ALA A 260 -6.76 5.72 -11.21
C ALA A 260 -5.74 5.04 -10.26
N VAL A 261 -4.98 4.06 -10.76
CA VAL A 261 -3.91 3.41 -9.98
C VAL A 261 -2.74 4.35 -9.75
N ALA A 262 -2.42 5.19 -10.74
CA ALA A 262 -1.40 6.22 -10.59
C ALA A 262 -1.81 7.28 -9.56
N ASP A 263 -3.07 7.69 -9.52
CA ASP A 263 -3.61 8.61 -8.51
C ASP A 263 -3.53 8.00 -7.11
N ASP A 264 -3.89 6.72 -6.94
CA ASP A 264 -3.75 6.00 -5.67
C ASP A 264 -2.28 5.91 -5.21
N TRP A 265 -1.34 5.72 -6.15
CA TRP A 265 0.10 5.75 -5.87
C TRP A 265 0.60 7.14 -5.47
N VAL A 266 0.12 8.19 -6.14
CA VAL A 266 0.44 9.59 -5.82
C VAL A 266 -0.05 9.94 -4.42
N GLU A 267 -1.26 9.53 -4.08
CA GLU A 267 -1.81 9.72 -2.73
C GLU A 267 -0.98 9.01 -1.68
N SER A 268 -0.62 7.74 -1.91
CA SER A 268 0.29 6.98 -1.04
C SER A 268 1.62 7.71 -0.82
N ARG A 269 2.19 8.28 -1.88
CA ARG A 269 3.42 9.08 -1.81
C ARG A 269 3.22 10.38 -1.02
N GLN A 270 2.08 11.06 -1.16
CA GLN A 270 1.76 12.26 -0.39
C GLN A 270 1.56 11.95 1.10
N ARG A 271 0.99 10.79 1.42
CA ARG A 271 0.81 10.27 2.79
C ARG A 271 2.07 9.65 3.41
N SER A 272 3.15 9.52 2.62
CA SER A 272 4.44 9.02 3.12
C SER A 272 5.13 10.03 4.04
N TYR A 273 6.10 9.57 4.81
CA TYR A 273 6.93 10.42 5.67
C TYR A 273 7.53 11.63 4.90
N GLU A 274 8.07 11.38 3.71
CA GLU A 274 8.63 12.42 2.84
C GLU A 274 7.55 13.38 2.32
N GLY A 275 6.38 12.85 1.92
CA GLY A 275 5.27 13.64 1.41
C GLY A 275 4.68 14.58 2.46
N VAL A 276 4.44 14.07 3.67
CA VAL A 276 3.95 14.84 4.82
C VAL A 276 4.96 15.92 5.22
N GLY A 277 6.25 15.59 5.27
CA GLY A 277 7.31 16.55 5.54
C GLY A 277 7.38 17.66 4.49
N ALA A 278 7.28 17.32 3.20
CA ALA A 278 7.31 18.29 2.11
C ALA A 278 6.08 19.22 2.13
N ALA A 279 4.88 18.68 2.39
CA ALA A 279 3.65 19.44 2.50
C ALA A 279 3.71 20.46 3.65
N MET A 280 4.23 20.05 4.81
CA MET A 280 4.32 20.91 5.98
C MET A 280 5.44 21.95 5.91
N SER A 281 6.50 21.66 5.16
CA SER A 281 7.64 22.57 4.99
C SER A 281 7.46 23.55 3.81
N ALA A 282 6.34 23.44 3.09
CA ALA A 282 6.05 24.27 1.93
C ALA A 282 6.01 25.76 2.32
N GLY A 283 6.92 26.55 1.72
CA GLY A 283 7.00 28.00 1.93
C GLY A 283 8.11 28.46 2.88
N ASP A 284 8.78 27.55 3.60
CA ASP A 284 10.02 27.91 4.30
C ASP A 284 11.21 27.92 3.33
N ARG A 285 12.10 28.90 3.50
CA ARG A 285 13.26 29.10 2.62
C ARG A 285 14.29 27.97 2.69
N ASP A 286 14.32 27.25 3.81
CA ASP A 286 15.27 26.18 4.10
C ASP A 286 14.57 24.81 4.09
N ALA A 287 13.31 24.75 3.61
CA ALA A 287 12.45 23.57 3.62
C ALA A 287 12.32 22.92 5.01
N LEU A 288 12.28 23.74 6.06
CA LEU A 288 12.02 23.29 7.43
C LEU A 288 10.51 23.22 7.71
N SER A 289 10.12 22.27 8.55
CA SER A 289 8.76 22.20 9.09
C SER A 289 8.44 23.47 9.90
N PRO A 290 7.15 23.84 10.10
CA PRO A 290 6.81 25.12 10.73
C PRO A 290 7.40 25.28 12.13
N GLY A 291 7.43 24.21 12.92
CA GLY A 291 8.02 24.20 14.26
C GLY A 291 9.55 24.26 14.22
N ALA A 292 10.19 23.53 13.28
CA ALA A 292 11.64 23.62 13.10
C ALA A 292 12.10 25.01 12.62
N ALA A 293 11.30 25.67 11.77
CA ALA A 293 11.52 27.04 11.35
C ALA A 293 11.39 28.03 12.53
N GLU A 294 10.40 27.85 13.40
CA GLU A 294 10.27 28.66 14.62
C GLU A 294 11.46 28.47 15.57
N VAL A 295 11.92 27.23 15.75
CA VAL A 295 13.12 26.92 16.54
C VAL A 295 14.34 27.61 15.93
N ARG A 296 14.55 27.51 14.61
CA ARG A 296 15.62 28.23 13.90
C ARG A 296 15.53 29.74 14.16
N ASP A 297 14.36 30.33 14.03
CA ASP A 297 14.20 31.79 14.15
C ASP A 297 14.45 32.25 15.59
N ARG A 298 14.02 31.47 16.59
CA ARG A 298 14.31 31.70 18.01
C ARG A 298 15.81 31.63 18.27
N PHE A 299 16.47 30.55 17.86
CA PHE A 299 17.92 30.38 18.09
C PHE A 299 18.75 31.39 17.30
N THR A 300 18.27 31.88 16.16
CA THR A 300 18.92 32.98 15.43
C THR A 300 18.99 34.23 16.30
N ALA A 301 17.87 34.59 16.96
CA ALA A 301 17.83 35.73 17.87
C ALA A 301 18.73 35.52 19.11
N ASP A 302 18.70 34.32 19.69
CA ASP A 302 19.50 33.99 20.87
C ASP A 302 21.01 33.98 20.56
N PHE A 303 21.42 33.40 19.44
CA PHE A 303 22.81 33.42 19.00
C PHE A 303 23.25 34.83 18.61
N GLN A 304 22.40 35.63 17.98
CA GLN A 304 22.73 37.03 17.70
C GLN A 304 22.98 37.81 18.99
N HIS A 305 22.10 37.65 19.99
CA HIS A 305 22.26 38.30 21.29
C HIS A 305 23.55 37.82 22.00
N ALA A 306 23.80 36.51 21.99
CA ALA A 306 24.97 35.91 22.63
C ALA A 306 26.29 36.33 21.97
N LEU A 307 26.34 36.38 20.64
CA LEU A 307 27.54 36.62 19.86
C LEU A 307 27.83 38.11 19.63
N PHE A 308 26.79 38.93 19.47
CA PHE A 308 26.93 40.35 19.15
C PHE A 308 26.56 41.28 20.30
N ASP A 309 25.42 41.14 20.95
CA ASP A 309 24.92 42.15 21.91
C ASP A 309 25.73 42.17 23.22
N ARG A 310 26.36 41.05 23.55
CA ARG A 310 27.30 40.90 24.65
C ARG A 310 28.67 41.52 24.35
N PRO A 311 29.09 42.60 25.04
CA PRO A 311 30.35 43.29 24.73
C PRO A 311 31.61 42.43 24.92
N ASP A 312 31.58 41.50 25.88
CA ASP A 312 32.65 40.53 26.14
C ASP A 312 32.84 39.54 24.98
N MET A 313 31.75 39.08 24.37
CA MET A 313 31.78 38.17 23.21
C MET A 313 32.08 38.92 21.92
N ARG A 314 31.47 40.10 21.70
CA ARG A 314 31.81 41.00 20.57
C ARG A 314 33.32 41.30 20.54
N LYS A 315 33.89 41.50 21.73
CA LYS A 315 35.33 41.51 22.11
C LYS A 315 36.22 40.50 21.36
N ARG A 316 35.69 39.32 21.06
CA ARG A 316 36.45 38.15 20.59
C ARG A 316 36.47 38.00 19.07
N TRP A 317 35.55 38.66 18.37
CA TRP A 317 35.52 38.65 16.90
C TRP A 317 36.72 39.42 16.33
N VAL A 318 37.29 38.89 15.24
CA VAL A 318 38.30 39.59 14.43
C VAL A 318 37.70 40.89 13.90
N LEU A 319 38.45 42.00 13.98
CA LEU A 319 37.98 43.35 13.69
C LEU A 319 37.16 43.48 12.39
N ARG A 320 37.62 42.87 11.30
CA ARG A 320 36.93 42.92 9.99
C ARG A 320 35.53 42.29 9.97
N HIS A 321 35.26 41.35 10.88
CA HIS A 321 33.96 40.66 11.02
C HIS A 321 33.19 41.09 12.27
N ARG A 322 33.70 42.08 13.03
CA ARG A 322 33.01 42.63 14.21
C ARG A 322 31.96 43.66 13.78
N ASN A 323 30.97 43.20 13.03
CA ASN A 323 29.84 44.00 12.59
C ASN A 323 28.56 43.16 12.72
N LYS A 324 27.40 43.83 12.76
CA LYS A 324 26.12 43.17 13.04
C LYS A 324 25.75 42.15 11.96
N GLU A 325 26.08 42.44 10.71
CA GLU A 325 25.72 41.65 9.53
C GLU A 325 26.48 40.31 9.49
N SER A 326 27.80 40.34 9.64
CA SER A 326 28.63 39.12 9.68
C SER A 326 28.24 38.20 10.85
N VAL A 327 27.90 38.77 12.01
CA VAL A 327 27.47 37.96 13.16
C VAL A 327 26.06 37.39 12.95
N ALA A 328 25.15 38.17 12.34
CA ALA A 328 23.80 37.70 12.02
C ALA A 328 23.82 36.54 11.02
N GLN A 329 24.72 36.56 10.04
CA GLN A 329 24.91 35.45 9.13
C GLN A 329 25.32 34.17 9.88
N ILE A 330 26.35 34.23 10.72
CA ILE A 330 26.81 33.06 11.50
C ILE A 330 25.75 32.59 12.49
N ALA A 331 25.05 33.51 13.16
CA ALA A 331 23.94 33.18 14.05
C ALA A 331 22.83 32.42 13.30
N SER A 332 22.49 32.86 12.09
CA SER A 332 21.51 32.18 11.23
C SER A 332 21.99 30.80 10.77
N GLU A 333 23.27 30.63 10.41
CA GLU A 333 23.84 29.34 10.01
C GLU A 333 23.88 28.33 11.17
N LEU A 334 24.25 28.78 12.37
CA LEU A 334 24.21 27.96 13.58
C LEU A 334 22.78 27.56 13.94
N ALA A 335 21.84 28.49 13.87
CA ALA A 335 20.44 28.22 14.17
C ALA A 335 19.78 27.29 13.14
N TRP A 336 20.17 27.40 11.87
CA TRP A 336 19.74 26.46 10.84
C TRP A 336 20.17 25.03 11.20
N SER A 337 21.41 24.84 11.69
CA SER A 337 21.89 23.53 12.12
C SER A 337 21.07 22.95 13.28
N VAL A 338 20.55 23.80 14.18
CA VAL A 338 19.66 23.38 15.28
C VAL A 338 18.29 22.96 14.75
N GLY A 339 17.69 23.77 13.87
CA GLY A 339 16.37 23.46 13.28
C GLY A 339 16.41 22.22 12.39
N ALA A 340 17.43 22.08 11.55
CA ALA A 340 17.60 20.94 10.65
C ALA A 340 17.99 19.63 11.38
N GLY A 341 18.57 19.72 12.58
CA GLY A 341 18.97 18.57 13.41
C GLY A 341 18.12 18.40 14.66
N LEU A 342 16.87 18.89 14.65
CA LEU A 342 15.99 18.88 15.82
C LEU A 342 15.66 17.45 16.30
N ASP A 343 15.61 16.50 15.38
CA ASP A 343 15.44 15.05 15.60
C ASP A 343 16.60 14.41 16.38
N GLN A 344 17.80 15.00 16.30
CA GLN A 344 18.97 14.56 17.06
C GLN A 344 18.97 15.11 18.50
N ILE A 345 18.18 16.14 18.76
CA ILE A 345 18.08 16.82 20.06
C ILE A 345 16.90 16.25 20.86
N VAL A 346 15.79 15.96 20.18
CA VAL A 346 14.54 15.52 20.80
C VAL A 346 14.32 14.04 20.48
N PRO A 347 14.08 13.16 21.49
CA PRO A 347 13.82 11.75 21.24
C PRO A 347 12.41 11.54 20.66
N THR A 348 12.25 11.74 19.36
CA THR A 348 10.97 11.76 18.64
C THR A 348 10.13 10.50 18.86
N GLU A 349 10.73 9.31 18.79
CA GLU A 349 10.04 8.03 19.02
C GLU A 349 9.44 7.95 20.42
N HIS A 350 10.20 8.33 21.45
CA HIS A 350 9.73 8.29 22.84
C HIS A 350 8.67 9.35 23.09
N LEU A 351 8.86 10.55 22.53
CA LEU A 351 7.87 11.62 22.61
C LEU A 351 6.55 11.19 21.95
N GLY A 352 6.59 10.60 20.75
CA GLY A 352 5.42 10.10 20.06
C GLY A 352 4.63 9.10 20.90
N ARG A 353 5.30 8.16 21.56
CA ARG A 353 4.66 7.20 22.48
C ARG A 353 4.02 7.89 23.69
N THR A 354 4.67 8.90 24.25
CA THR A 354 4.12 9.68 25.38
C THR A 354 2.90 10.50 24.95
N VAL A 355 2.96 11.17 23.79
CA VAL A 355 1.84 11.93 23.22
C VAL A 355 0.65 11.00 22.96
N ARG A 356 0.89 9.85 22.32
CA ARG A 356 -0.15 8.82 22.11
C ARG A 356 -0.82 8.39 23.42
N ALA A 357 -0.02 8.06 24.43
CA ALA A 357 -0.55 7.63 25.73
C ALA A 357 -1.39 8.72 26.40
N ALA A 358 -0.95 9.98 26.34
CA ALA A 358 -1.68 11.11 26.91
C ALA A 358 -3.00 11.39 26.17
N VAL A 359 -2.98 11.37 24.83
CA VAL A 359 -4.20 11.52 24.01
C VAL A 359 -5.23 10.44 24.32
N LEU A 360 -4.80 9.17 24.37
CA LEU A 360 -5.71 8.08 24.67
C LEU A 360 -6.23 8.10 26.10
N HIS A 361 -5.46 8.66 27.04
CA HIS A 361 -5.92 8.87 28.41
C HIS A 361 -7.05 9.93 28.46
N ASP A 362 -6.86 11.08 27.81
CA ASP A 362 -7.90 12.12 27.73
C ASP A 362 -9.17 11.61 27.02
N PHE A 363 -9.00 10.78 25.98
CA PHE A 363 -10.13 10.09 25.34
C PHE A 363 -10.83 9.14 26.32
N ALA A 364 -10.09 8.31 27.06
CA ALA A 364 -10.67 7.41 28.04
C ALA A 364 -11.50 8.15 29.09
N GLU A 365 -10.98 9.26 29.65
CA GLU A 365 -11.72 10.08 30.61
C GLU A 365 -13.01 10.65 30.01
N THR A 366 -12.95 11.10 28.76
CA THR A 366 -14.14 11.58 28.04
C THR A 366 -15.18 10.48 27.87
N VAL A 367 -14.75 9.29 27.40
CA VAL A 367 -15.66 8.15 27.19
C VAL A 367 -16.28 7.70 28.51
N GLU A 368 -15.51 7.60 29.59
CA GLU A 368 -16.01 7.25 30.92
C GLU A 368 -17.01 8.28 31.45
N MET A 369 -16.76 9.58 31.23
CA MET A 369 -17.65 10.65 31.69
C MET A 369 -19.03 10.62 30.99
N PHE A 370 -19.09 10.21 29.72
CA PHE A 370 -20.34 10.18 28.94
C PHE A 370 -21.02 8.81 28.90
N ALA A 371 -20.37 7.74 29.36
CA ALA A 371 -20.92 6.39 29.41
C ALA A 371 -22.23 6.28 30.22
N ASP A 372 -22.42 7.14 31.23
CA ASP A 372 -23.64 7.16 32.06
C ASP A 372 -24.79 8.00 31.45
N THR A 373 -24.50 8.81 30.42
CA THR A 373 -25.48 9.73 29.80
C THR A 373 -26.20 9.08 28.61
N GLU A 374 -25.55 8.12 27.94
CA GLU A 374 -26.14 7.28 26.88
C GLU A 374 -26.97 6.10 27.45
N GLY A 375 -27.66 6.34 28.56
CA GLY A 375 -28.44 5.35 29.31
C GLY A 375 -29.77 4.93 28.68
N ASP A 376 -29.91 4.95 27.36
CA ASP A 376 -31.03 4.31 26.66
C ASP A 376 -30.53 3.07 25.94
N LYS A 377 -30.49 1.95 26.68
CA LYS A 377 -29.96 0.64 26.23
C LYS A 377 -30.73 0.02 25.05
N ASP A 378 -31.80 0.66 24.60
CA ASP A 378 -32.64 0.27 23.46
C ASP A 378 -32.35 1.10 22.19
N SER A 379 -31.39 2.03 22.23
CA SER A 379 -30.94 2.78 21.05
C SER A 379 -29.95 1.96 20.21
N GLU A 380 -30.35 1.56 19.00
CA GLU A 380 -29.44 1.02 17.96
C GLU A 380 -28.52 2.09 17.34
N ALA A 381 -28.61 3.35 17.77
CA ALA A 381 -27.74 4.41 17.27
C ALA A 381 -26.32 4.28 17.87
N PRO A 382 -25.26 4.38 17.05
CA PRO A 382 -23.89 4.33 17.53
C PRO A 382 -23.61 5.48 18.52
N PRO A 383 -22.67 5.29 19.47
CA PRO A 383 -22.27 6.32 20.42
C PRO A 383 -21.87 7.60 19.70
N GLU A 384 -22.28 8.73 20.23
CA GLU A 384 -22.11 10.02 19.58
C GLU A 384 -20.75 10.62 20.02
N TRP A 385 -19.69 10.43 19.22
CA TRP A 385 -18.30 10.77 19.58
C TRP A 385 -17.92 12.27 19.52
N TRP A 386 -18.89 13.18 19.45
CA TRP A 386 -18.64 14.63 19.31
C TRP A 386 -18.03 15.28 20.57
N HIS A 387 -17.98 14.54 21.67
CA HIS A 387 -17.43 15.02 22.94
C HIS A 387 -15.93 14.87 23.10
N LEU A 388 -15.23 14.21 22.16
CA LEU A 388 -13.80 13.96 22.25
C LEU A 388 -13.03 15.27 22.35
N ASN A 389 -12.33 15.42 23.47
CA ASN A 389 -11.51 16.59 23.75
C ASN A 389 -10.17 16.16 24.31
N LEU A 390 -9.19 17.04 24.16
CA LEU A 390 -7.90 16.93 24.81
C LEU A 390 -7.80 18.02 25.87
N THR A 391 -7.11 17.73 26.95
CA THR A 391 -6.67 18.76 27.89
C THR A 391 -5.75 19.75 27.17
N PRO A 392 -5.73 21.05 27.54
CA PRO A 392 -4.93 22.05 26.83
C PRO A 392 -3.44 21.72 26.75
N SER A 393 -2.89 21.03 27.76
CA SER A 393 -1.47 20.60 27.76
C SER A 393 -1.20 19.52 26.72
N VAL A 394 -2.11 18.55 26.57
CA VAL A 394 -1.98 17.46 25.60
C VAL A 394 -2.19 17.99 24.19
N ALA A 395 -3.19 18.85 23.97
CA ALA A 395 -3.44 19.50 22.69
C ALA A 395 -2.22 20.31 22.21
N LYS A 396 -1.61 21.12 23.09
CA LYS A 396 -0.40 21.89 22.77
C LYS A 396 0.82 21.01 22.48
N MET A 397 0.97 19.90 23.20
CA MET A 397 2.07 18.97 22.96
C MET A 397 1.90 18.26 21.62
N LEU A 398 0.69 17.85 21.28
CA LEU A 398 0.37 17.26 19.98
C LEU A 398 0.59 18.27 18.85
N ASP A 399 0.13 19.52 19.02
CA ASP A 399 0.35 20.62 18.07
C ASP A 399 1.85 20.82 17.80
N TRP A 400 2.64 20.96 18.87
CA TRP A 400 4.07 21.13 18.77
C TRP A 400 4.74 19.94 18.07
N TYR A 401 4.30 18.72 18.40
CA TYR A 401 4.82 17.51 17.78
C TYR A 401 4.53 17.47 16.27
N ILE A 402 3.32 17.82 15.85
CA ILE A 402 2.95 17.95 14.42
C ILE A 402 3.80 19.02 13.73
N ARG A 403 3.97 20.19 14.35
CA ARG A 403 4.74 21.29 13.76
C ARG A 403 6.21 20.99 13.59
N CYS A 404 6.82 20.29 14.55
CA CYS A 404 8.25 19.98 14.52
C CYS A 404 8.57 18.70 13.73
N PHE A 405 7.75 17.65 13.89
CA PHE A 405 7.99 16.29 13.41
C PHE A 405 6.76 15.74 12.68
N PRO A 406 6.37 16.35 11.55
CA PRO A 406 5.09 16.06 10.92
C PRO A 406 4.98 14.60 10.42
N GLY A 407 6.08 13.99 9.96
CA GLY A 407 6.07 12.60 9.51
C GLY A 407 5.89 11.60 10.65
N GLU A 408 6.58 11.80 11.78
CA GLU A 408 6.43 10.95 12.96
C GLU A 408 5.09 11.18 13.66
N ALA A 409 4.61 12.42 13.69
CA ALA A 409 3.28 12.76 14.18
C ALA A 409 2.18 12.08 13.36
N TYR A 410 2.35 11.98 12.04
CA TYR A 410 1.42 11.29 11.15
C TYR A 410 1.29 9.81 11.54
N SER A 411 2.43 9.13 11.71
CA SER A 411 2.45 7.73 12.17
C SER A 411 1.82 7.58 13.56
N THR A 412 2.14 8.47 14.50
CA THR A 412 1.58 8.42 15.85
C THR A 412 0.06 8.61 15.87
N ILE A 413 -0.48 9.51 15.03
CA ILE A 413 -1.94 9.70 14.91
C ILE A 413 -2.62 8.46 14.33
N GLY A 414 -2.02 7.82 13.32
CA GLY A 414 -2.50 6.53 12.82
C GLY A 414 -2.59 5.46 13.91
N GLU A 415 -1.60 5.39 14.82
CA GLU A 415 -1.65 4.49 15.97
C GLU A 415 -2.73 4.86 16.98
N ILE A 416 -2.96 6.17 17.21
CA ILE A 416 -4.07 6.66 18.07
C ILE A 416 -5.40 6.19 17.49
N GLN A 417 -5.65 6.40 16.19
CA GLN A 417 -6.88 5.96 15.52
C GLN A 417 -7.09 4.44 15.67
N ARG A 418 -6.04 3.64 15.41
CA ARG A 418 -6.10 2.19 15.57
C ARG A 418 -6.44 1.76 17.01
N GLN A 419 -5.78 2.37 18.00
CA GLN A 419 -6.02 2.03 19.41
C GLN A 419 -7.42 2.47 19.87
N ALA A 420 -7.88 3.64 19.44
CA ALA A 420 -9.24 4.10 19.71
C ALA A 420 -10.29 3.19 19.08
N HIS A 421 -10.09 2.77 17.83
CA HIS A 421 -10.94 1.82 17.14
C HIS A 421 -10.98 0.47 17.86
N THR A 422 -9.82 -0.08 18.21
CA THR A 422 -9.74 -1.40 18.88
C THR A 422 -10.36 -1.39 20.28
N THR A 423 -10.22 -0.28 21.02
CA THR A 423 -10.64 -0.20 22.43
C THR A 423 -12.11 0.20 22.57
N TRP A 424 -12.59 1.13 21.75
CA TRP A 424 -13.91 1.74 21.90
C TRP A 424 -14.80 1.58 20.66
N ASN A 425 -14.37 0.87 19.62
CA ASN A 425 -15.04 0.79 18.32
C ASN A 425 -15.27 2.18 17.69
N MET A 426 -14.37 3.13 18.00
CA MET A 426 -14.48 4.51 17.51
C MET A 426 -14.14 4.58 16.02
N PRO A 427 -14.95 5.28 15.20
CA PRO A 427 -14.60 5.54 13.81
C PRO A 427 -13.36 6.44 13.67
N ALA A 428 -12.52 6.14 12.68
CA ALA A 428 -11.31 6.90 12.40
C ALA A 428 -11.58 8.38 12.14
N ALA A 429 -12.70 8.69 11.45
CA ALA A 429 -13.13 10.04 11.15
C ALA A 429 -13.45 10.84 12.43
N ASP A 430 -14.07 10.21 13.42
CA ASP A 430 -14.43 10.85 14.69
C ASP A 430 -13.20 11.10 15.56
N THR A 431 -12.25 10.16 15.59
CA THR A 431 -10.94 10.39 16.21
C THR A 431 -10.26 11.62 15.60
N LEU A 432 -10.16 11.68 14.27
CA LEU A 432 -9.51 12.83 13.60
C LEU A 432 -10.27 14.13 13.83
N HIS A 433 -11.60 14.09 13.83
CA HIS A 433 -12.42 15.25 14.11
C HIS A 433 -12.13 15.79 15.51
N GLY A 434 -12.11 14.93 16.53
CA GLY A 434 -11.78 15.31 17.91
C GLY A 434 -10.39 15.93 18.03
N LEU A 435 -9.37 15.30 17.43
CA LEU A 435 -8.01 15.83 17.41
C LEU A 435 -7.94 17.20 16.72
N ARG A 436 -8.54 17.32 15.53
CA ARG A 436 -8.56 18.57 14.75
C ARG A 436 -9.25 19.70 15.51
N SER A 437 -10.37 19.41 16.18
CA SER A 437 -11.10 20.36 17.00
C SER A 437 -10.28 20.83 18.20
N ALA A 438 -9.63 19.90 18.94
CA ALA A 438 -8.74 20.26 20.05
C ALA A 438 -7.57 21.15 19.60
N LEU A 439 -6.93 20.81 18.47
CA LEU A 439 -5.84 21.60 17.88
C LEU A 439 -6.31 22.96 17.36
N SER A 440 -7.59 23.09 16.98
CA SER A 440 -8.16 24.38 16.61
C SER A 440 -8.41 25.30 17.79
N LEU A 441 -8.61 24.74 18.99
CA LEU A 441 -8.87 25.50 20.21
C LEU A 441 -7.58 25.89 20.93
N ASP A 442 -6.64 24.94 21.05
CA ASP A 442 -5.47 25.07 21.91
C ASP A 442 -4.11 25.08 21.17
N GLY A 443 -4.10 24.79 19.86
CA GLY A 443 -2.89 24.69 19.04
C GLY A 443 -2.44 26.01 18.40
N GLU A 444 -1.26 25.99 17.77
CA GLU A 444 -0.63 27.11 17.07
C GLU A 444 -0.53 26.88 15.55
N LEU A 445 -0.89 25.69 15.05
CA LEU A 445 -1.08 25.45 13.63
C LEU A 445 -2.11 26.43 13.04
N THR A 446 -1.74 27.10 11.95
CA THR A 446 -2.68 27.91 11.16
C THR A 446 -3.81 27.03 10.61
N GLU A 447 -4.96 27.63 10.31
CA GLU A 447 -6.09 26.91 9.71
C GLU A 447 -5.69 26.19 8.42
N GLN A 448 -4.87 26.82 7.57
CA GLN A 448 -4.38 26.22 6.34
C GLN A 448 -3.47 25.01 6.60
N GLN A 449 -2.52 25.12 7.54
CA GLN A 449 -1.62 24.01 7.89
C GLN A 449 -2.39 22.84 8.49
N ARG A 450 -3.32 23.13 9.42
CA ARG A 450 -4.16 22.11 10.05
C ARG A 450 -5.02 21.40 9.01
N THR A 451 -5.70 22.13 8.12
CA THR A 451 -6.49 21.53 7.05
C THR A 451 -5.64 20.68 6.11
N THR A 452 -4.48 21.19 5.68
CA THR A 452 -3.55 20.47 4.80
C THR A 452 -3.07 19.16 5.45
N TYR A 453 -2.66 19.22 6.71
CA TYR A 453 -2.13 18.08 7.44
C TYR A 453 -3.21 17.01 7.70
N PHE A 454 -4.40 17.41 8.17
CA PHE A 454 -5.47 16.46 8.46
C PHE A 454 -6.09 15.86 7.19
N ALA A 455 -6.08 16.57 6.06
CA ALA A 455 -6.51 15.99 4.77
C ALA A 455 -5.65 14.79 4.35
N LEU A 456 -4.38 14.72 4.77
CA LEU A 456 -3.51 13.56 4.51
C LEU A 456 -3.89 12.35 5.40
N LEU A 457 -4.53 12.58 6.54
CA LEU A 457 -4.92 11.55 7.52
C LEU A 457 -6.35 11.03 7.30
N GLU A 458 -7.21 11.78 6.62
CA GLU A 458 -8.61 11.43 6.43
C GLU A 458 -8.73 10.17 5.53
N PRO A 459 -9.28 9.05 6.04
CA PRO A 459 -9.56 7.89 5.20
C PRO A 459 -10.59 8.29 4.15
N HIS A 460 -10.30 8.02 2.88
CA HIS A 460 -11.26 8.31 1.82
C HIS A 460 -12.19 7.11 1.71
N GLY A 461 -13.38 7.22 2.30
CA GLY A 461 -14.45 6.28 2.04
C GLY A 461 -14.80 6.34 0.54
N ASP A 462 -14.97 5.17 -0.08
CA ASP A 462 -15.39 5.04 -1.49
C ASP A 462 -16.52 6.03 -1.79
N VAL A 463 -16.25 7.03 -2.62
CA VAL A 463 -17.30 7.84 -3.25
C VAL A 463 -17.80 7.00 -4.43
N ASP A 464 -19.01 6.48 -4.30
CA ASP A 464 -19.71 5.58 -5.24
C ASP A 464 -19.52 5.90 -6.74
#